data_AF-E7N6D3-F1
#
_entry.id   AF-E7N6D3-F1
#
_cell.length_a   1.000
_cell.length_b   1.000
_cell.length_c   1.000
_cell.angle_alpha   90.00
_cell.angle_beta   90.00
_cell.angle_gamma   90.00
#
_symmetry.space_group_name_H-M   'P 1'
#
loop_
_entity.id
_entity.type
_entity.pdbx_description
1 polymer ?
#
loop_
_entity_poly.entity_id
_entity_poly.type
_entity_poly.pdbx_seq_one_letter_code
_entity_poly.pdbx_strand_id
1 'polypeptide(L)'
;MDESDKERLTQTHLEQIAANQDFRDIADYFSKVQYFHLVPQIIRDPGRINATPQDPFGRDFIAQMNATPKRTRDARMRRMQRALQAAVPEFESLEIEVDPSGTPHLKAGYRNWRSTSSTQYETDFSDGTLRLIGLLWTIIKAPSNAGVLLLEEPELSLNSAIVKVLPSMFATAQRSNDLQIVLSTHAPELLDEEGISPKEILILRVTDDGTAADLLSDLDHPMDNIELGLPTSDVIHQLIAPHELQGLIDSSSR
;
A
#
# COMPACT_ATOMS: atom_id res chain seq x y z
N MET A 1 -16.83 4.62 29.94
CA MET A 1 -16.14 5.82 29.40
C MET A 1 -16.22 6.93 30.44
N ASP A 2 -15.34 7.93 30.39
CA ASP A 2 -15.39 9.07 31.32
C ASP A 2 -16.64 9.91 31.02
N GLU A 3 -17.67 9.78 31.85
CA GLU A 3 -18.93 10.53 31.71
C GLU A 3 -18.87 11.91 32.40
N SER A 4 -17.81 12.15 33.18
CA SER A 4 -17.67 13.35 34.01
C SER A 4 -17.05 14.53 33.27
N ASP A 5 -16.24 14.25 32.25
CA ASP A 5 -15.59 15.26 31.42
C ASP A 5 -15.62 14.84 29.94
N LYS A 6 -16.59 15.40 29.20
CA LYS A 6 -16.78 15.12 27.77
C LYS A 6 -15.64 15.65 26.90
N GLU A 7 -14.88 16.65 27.33
CA GLU A 7 -13.73 17.15 26.54
C GLU A 7 -12.62 16.10 26.48
N ARG A 8 -12.44 15.28 27.53
CA ARG A 8 -11.47 14.17 27.54
C ARG A 8 -11.84 13.01 26.61
N LEU A 9 -13.03 13.02 26.02
CA LEU A 9 -13.41 12.08 24.95
C LEU A 9 -12.92 12.55 23.56
N THR A 10 -12.46 13.81 23.44
CA THR A 10 -12.00 14.39 22.16
C THR A 10 -10.51 14.25 21.93
N GLN A 11 -9.73 14.01 22.98
CA GLN A 11 -8.28 13.82 22.91
C GLN A 11 -7.83 12.73 23.88
N THR A 12 -6.87 11.94 23.44
CA THR A 12 -6.25 10.91 24.26
C THR A 12 -5.06 11.47 25.05
N HIS A 13 -4.70 10.81 26.15
CA HIS A 13 -3.47 11.16 26.87
C HIS A 13 -2.19 10.95 26.02
N LEU A 14 -2.24 10.16 24.94
CA LEU A 14 -1.16 10.00 23.96
C LEU A 14 -0.88 11.28 23.18
N GLU A 15 -1.92 12.01 22.79
CA GLU A 15 -1.82 13.23 21.98
C GLU A 15 -1.35 14.43 22.82
N GLN A 16 -1.63 14.42 24.13
CA GLN A 16 -1.31 15.53 25.02
C GLN A 16 0.13 15.44 25.53
N ILE A 17 1.02 16.29 24.98
CA ILE A 17 2.45 16.35 25.35
C ILE A 17 2.67 16.48 26.86
N ALA A 18 1.82 17.24 27.56
CA ALA A 18 1.90 17.44 29.00
C ALA A 18 1.48 16.18 29.81
N ALA A 19 0.65 15.32 29.24
CA ALA A 19 0.12 14.12 29.90
C ALA A 19 0.83 12.83 29.49
N ASN A 20 1.56 12.82 28.37
CA ASN A 20 2.21 11.63 27.83
C ASN A 20 3.60 11.33 28.40
N GLN A 21 4.07 12.06 29.42
CA GLN A 21 5.46 11.98 29.89
C GLN A 21 5.88 10.54 30.26
N ASP A 22 5.03 9.79 30.95
CA ASP A 22 5.34 8.44 31.44
C ASP A 22 5.35 7.38 30.33
N PHE A 23 4.80 7.68 29.15
CA PHE A 23 4.68 6.74 28.02
C PHE A 23 5.00 7.42 26.67
N ARG A 24 5.85 8.45 26.71
CA ARG A 24 6.20 9.27 25.54
C ARG A 24 6.82 8.42 24.43
N ASP A 25 7.58 7.40 24.78
CA ASP A 25 8.16 6.47 23.82
C ASP A 25 7.10 5.78 22.94
N ILE A 26 5.91 5.52 23.48
CA ILE A 26 4.77 4.95 22.73
C ILE A 26 4.19 5.99 21.76
N ALA A 27 3.99 7.22 22.23
CA ALA A 27 3.51 8.33 21.38
C ALA A 27 4.51 8.63 20.25
N ASP A 28 5.80 8.69 20.57
CA ASP A 28 6.88 8.90 19.61
C ASP A 28 6.99 7.75 18.62
N TYR A 29 6.74 6.51 19.04
CA TYR A 29 6.66 5.37 18.14
C TYR A 29 5.48 5.48 17.17
N PHE A 30 4.26 5.74 17.66
CA PHE A 30 3.08 5.89 16.81
C PHE A 30 3.13 7.11 15.90
N SER A 31 3.84 8.17 16.28
CA SER A 31 4.08 9.33 15.42
C SER A 31 4.84 8.99 14.13
N LYS A 32 5.53 7.83 14.09
CA LYS A 32 6.28 7.33 12.93
C LYS A 32 5.42 6.46 12.02
N VAL A 33 4.17 6.17 12.37
CA VAL A 33 3.25 5.39 11.54
C VAL A 33 3.06 6.10 10.21
N GLN A 34 3.26 5.38 9.12
CA GLN A 34 3.00 5.88 7.77
C GLN A 34 1.83 5.12 7.19
N TYR A 35 0.91 5.84 6.57
CA TYR A 35 -0.23 5.25 5.88
C TYR A 35 -0.08 5.49 4.37
N PHE A 36 -0.29 4.42 3.60
CA PHE A 36 -0.19 4.42 2.16
C PHE A 36 -1.54 3.99 1.57
N HIS A 37 -2.21 4.93 0.91
CA HIS A 37 -3.37 4.65 0.08
C HIS A 37 -3.39 5.63 -1.11
N LEU A 38 -2.45 5.46 -2.04
CA LEU A 38 -2.36 6.33 -3.20
C LEU A 38 -3.53 6.13 -4.16
N VAL A 39 -4.12 7.25 -4.58
CA VAL A 39 -5.20 7.29 -5.56
C VAL A 39 -4.65 7.87 -6.87
N PRO A 40 -4.52 7.06 -7.94
CA PRO A 40 -3.96 7.51 -9.22
C PRO A 40 -4.57 8.81 -9.77
N GLN A 41 -5.89 8.95 -9.64
CA GLN A 41 -6.62 10.13 -10.13
C GLN A 41 -6.19 11.42 -9.42
N ILE A 42 -5.82 11.34 -8.14
CA ILE A 42 -5.35 12.49 -7.35
C ILE A 42 -3.92 12.85 -7.75
N ILE A 43 -3.10 11.86 -8.11
CA ILE A 43 -1.73 12.07 -8.59
C ILE A 43 -1.74 12.76 -9.96
N ARG A 44 -2.66 12.38 -10.86
CA ARG A 44 -2.78 12.98 -12.20
C ARG A 44 -3.25 14.43 -12.20
N ASP A 45 -4.11 14.80 -11.25
CA ASP A 45 -4.65 16.16 -11.15
C ASP A 45 -4.72 16.64 -9.69
N PRO A 46 -3.57 17.02 -9.11
CA PRO A 46 -3.50 17.47 -7.72
C PRO A 46 -4.15 18.84 -7.50
N GLY A 47 -4.54 19.56 -8.56
CA GLY A 47 -5.16 20.89 -8.47
C GLY A 47 -6.63 20.88 -8.05
N ARG A 48 -7.33 19.76 -8.16
CA ARG A 48 -8.79 19.67 -7.95
C ARG A 48 -9.27 19.59 -6.50
N ILE A 49 -8.39 19.36 -5.54
CA ILE A 49 -8.75 19.12 -4.13
C ILE A 49 -8.26 20.30 -3.28
N ASN A 50 -8.70 20.52 -2.04
CA ASN A 50 -8.12 21.52 -1.12
C ASN A 50 -6.93 20.93 -0.32
N ALA A 51 -5.82 21.66 -0.20
CA ALA A 51 -4.53 21.09 0.19
C ALA A 51 -4.42 20.86 1.71
N THR A 52 -4.17 19.62 2.10
CA THR A 52 -3.71 19.26 3.45
C THR A 52 -2.26 18.76 3.32
N PRO A 53 -1.31 19.25 4.12
CA PRO A 53 0.05 18.70 4.14
C PRO A 53 0.05 17.21 4.48
N GLN A 54 0.90 16.41 3.82
CA GLN A 54 0.97 14.95 3.98
C GLN A 54 -0.36 14.23 3.66
N ASP A 55 -0.90 14.52 2.49
CA ASP A 55 -2.13 13.86 2.02
C ASP A 55 -1.87 12.34 1.85
N PRO A 56 -2.59 11.47 2.60
CA PRO A 56 -2.45 10.03 2.47
C PRO A 56 -2.80 9.51 1.07
N PHE A 57 -3.56 10.29 0.29
CA PHE A 57 -4.04 9.90 -1.03
C PHE A 57 -3.12 10.27 -2.21
N GLY A 58 -2.00 10.95 -1.93
CA GLY A 58 -0.92 11.12 -2.91
C GLY A 58 -0.87 12.44 -3.65
N ARG A 59 -1.62 13.45 -3.22
CA ARG A 59 -1.64 14.74 -3.92
C ARG A 59 -0.29 15.43 -4.03
N ASP A 60 0.48 15.47 -2.95
CA ASP A 60 1.82 16.07 -2.92
C ASP A 60 2.91 15.02 -3.15
N PHE A 61 2.57 13.82 -3.62
CA PHE A 61 3.48 12.69 -3.77
C PHE A 61 4.70 13.03 -4.64
N ILE A 62 4.47 13.54 -5.86
CA ILE A 62 5.56 13.90 -6.79
C ILE A 62 6.37 15.08 -6.23
N ALA A 63 5.72 16.04 -5.57
CA ALA A 63 6.38 17.15 -4.90
C ALA A 63 7.30 16.67 -3.75
N GLN A 64 6.84 15.73 -2.91
CA GLN A 64 7.65 15.12 -1.85
C GLN A 64 8.85 14.37 -2.43
N MET A 65 8.67 13.66 -3.56
CA MET A 65 9.78 13.01 -4.27
C MET A 65 10.81 14.04 -4.74
N ASN A 66 10.35 15.12 -5.35
CA ASN A 66 11.22 16.17 -5.87
C ASN A 66 11.96 16.94 -4.77
N ALA A 67 11.32 17.16 -3.62
CA ALA A 67 11.90 17.83 -2.45
C ALA A 67 13.00 17.00 -1.76
N THR A 68 13.11 15.71 -2.06
CA THR A 68 14.18 14.85 -1.52
C THR A 68 15.55 15.33 -2.01
N PRO A 69 16.59 15.39 -1.15
CA PRO A 69 17.94 15.81 -1.56
C PRO A 69 18.43 15.06 -2.80
N LYS A 70 18.89 15.79 -3.82
CA LYS A 70 19.18 15.29 -5.17
C LYS A 70 19.91 13.95 -5.19
N ARG A 71 21.03 13.83 -4.46
CA ARG A 71 21.83 12.58 -4.41
C ARG A 71 21.02 11.39 -3.91
N THR A 72 20.20 11.59 -2.88
CA THR A 72 19.33 10.58 -2.30
C THR A 72 18.19 10.25 -3.26
N ARG A 73 17.52 11.27 -3.79
CA ARG A 73 16.45 11.13 -4.78
C ARG A 73 16.92 10.30 -5.98
N ASP A 74 18.03 10.68 -6.60
CA ASP A 74 18.56 10.01 -7.80
C ASP A 74 18.99 8.55 -7.51
N ALA A 75 19.43 8.24 -6.29
CA ALA A 75 19.69 6.86 -5.88
C ALA A 75 18.40 6.03 -5.73
N ARG A 76 17.34 6.62 -5.16
CA ARG A 76 16.02 6.00 -5.03
C ARG A 76 15.33 5.82 -6.39
N MET A 77 15.36 6.83 -7.25
CA MET A 77 14.85 6.78 -8.63
C MET A 77 15.48 5.64 -9.44
N ARG A 78 16.81 5.46 -9.35
CA ARG A 78 17.50 4.33 -10.02
C ARG A 78 17.07 2.96 -9.49
N ARG A 79 16.73 2.84 -8.20
CA ARG A 79 16.19 1.59 -7.65
C ARG A 79 14.77 1.34 -8.16
N MET A 80 13.91 2.35 -8.15
CA MET A 80 12.56 2.25 -8.70
C MET A 80 12.56 1.91 -10.18
N GLN A 81 13.38 2.59 -10.99
CA GLN A 81 13.48 2.31 -12.42
C GLN A 81 13.83 0.85 -12.70
N ARG A 82 14.79 0.26 -11.97
CA ARG A 82 15.15 -1.15 -12.12
C ARG A 82 13.99 -2.10 -11.77
N ALA A 83 13.23 -1.78 -10.72
CA ALA A 83 12.06 -2.56 -10.35
C ALA A 83 10.94 -2.43 -11.40
N LEU A 84 10.67 -1.22 -11.89
CA LEU A 84 9.66 -0.95 -12.91
C LEU A 84 10.00 -1.60 -14.25
N GLN A 85 11.27 -1.59 -14.67
CA GLN A 85 11.74 -2.30 -15.87
C GLN A 85 11.49 -3.82 -15.80
N ALA A 86 11.43 -4.40 -14.61
CA ALA A 86 11.12 -5.81 -14.41
C ALA A 86 9.61 -6.09 -14.35
N ALA A 87 8.82 -5.13 -13.85
CA ALA A 87 7.39 -5.32 -13.57
C ALA A 87 6.45 -4.76 -14.66
N VAL A 88 6.86 -3.73 -15.38
CA VAL A 88 6.03 -2.99 -16.34
C VAL A 88 6.57 -3.24 -17.75
N PRO A 89 5.76 -3.83 -18.66
CA PRO A 89 6.16 -4.05 -20.04
C PRO A 89 6.65 -2.77 -20.72
N GLU A 90 7.72 -2.89 -21.51
CA GLU A 90 8.27 -1.81 -22.34
C GLU A 90 8.80 -0.59 -21.57
N PHE A 91 8.79 -0.59 -20.24
CA PHE A 91 9.28 0.51 -19.41
C PHE A 91 10.81 0.65 -19.53
N GLU A 92 11.31 1.86 -19.79
CA GLU A 92 12.76 2.10 -20.01
C GLU A 92 13.37 3.06 -18.99
N SER A 93 12.73 4.19 -18.69
CA SER A 93 13.29 5.20 -17.78
C SER A 93 12.24 5.84 -16.89
N LEU A 94 12.67 6.35 -15.73
CA LEU A 94 11.84 7.16 -14.84
C LEU A 94 12.62 8.38 -14.35
N GLU A 95 12.07 9.57 -14.57
CA GLU A 95 12.66 10.84 -14.20
C GLU A 95 11.62 11.77 -13.56
N ILE A 96 12.10 12.79 -12.86
CA ILE A 96 11.26 13.91 -12.41
C ILE A 96 11.67 15.14 -13.21
N GLU A 97 10.72 15.71 -13.94
CA GLU A 97 10.87 16.96 -14.68
C GLU A 97 10.11 18.06 -13.97
N VAL A 98 10.69 19.26 -13.84
CA VAL A 98 9.99 20.42 -13.27
C VAL A 98 9.62 21.34 -14.42
N ASP A 99 8.32 21.63 -14.55
CA ASP A 99 7.81 22.49 -15.60
C ASP A 99 8.21 23.98 -15.37
N PRO A 100 7.95 24.89 -16.33
CA PRO A 100 8.21 26.31 -16.14
C PRO A 100 7.42 26.97 -15.00
N SER A 101 6.33 26.35 -14.52
CA SER A 101 5.55 26.83 -13.38
C SER A 101 6.15 26.42 -12.03
N GLY A 102 7.17 25.55 -12.03
CA GLY A 102 7.80 25.00 -10.83
C GLY A 102 7.13 23.71 -10.33
N THR A 103 6.19 23.15 -11.08
CA THR A 103 5.46 21.92 -10.75
C THR A 103 6.26 20.70 -11.19
N PRO A 104 6.55 19.74 -10.29
CA PRO A 104 7.25 18.51 -10.66
C PRO A 104 6.30 17.46 -11.23
N HIS A 105 6.75 16.78 -12.27
CA HIS A 105 6.06 15.75 -13.03
C HIS A 105 6.90 14.47 -13.09
N LEU A 106 6.25 13.30 -13.10
CA LEU A 106 6.91 12.03 -13.39
C LEU A 106 6.94 11.83 -14.89
N LYS A 107 8.12 11.57 -15.42
CA LYS A 107 8.33 11.33 -16.83
C LYS A 107 8.91 9.94 -17.03
N ALA A 108 8.28 9.14 -17.87
CA ALA A 108 8.77 7.81 -18.21
C ALA A 108 9.00 7.65 -19.71
N GLY A 109 10.06 6.93 -20.05
CA GLY A 109 10.31 6.43 -21.40
C GLY A 109 9.75 5.03 -21.56
N TYR A 110 9.04 4.78 -22.66
CA TYR A 110 8.58 3.46 -23.07
C TYR A 110 9.17 3.08 -24.43
N ARG A 111 9.58 1.82 -24.57
CA ARG A 111 10.02 1.25 -25.83
C ARG A 111 8.85 1.20 -26.79
N ASN A 112 9.07 1.70 -28.00
CA ASN A 112 8.14 1.48 -29.11
C ASN A 112 8.81 0.70 -30.22
N TRP A 113 7.99 0.13 -31.11
CA TRP A 113 8.45 -0.48 -32.37
C TRP A 113 9.17 0.53 -33.29
N ARG A 114 9.05 1.84 -33.03
CA ARG A 114 9.77 2.92 -33.72
C ARG A 114 11.06 3.27 -32.98
N SER A 115 12.06 3.76 -33.73
CA SER A 115 13.42 4.12 -33.28
C SER A 115 13.51 5.10 -32.08
N THR A 116 12.41 5.73 -31.65
CA THR A 116 12.38 6.69 -30.55
C THR A 116 11.38 6.23 -29.49
N SER A 117 11.84 6.14 -28.24
CA SER A 117 10.99 5.86 -27.07
C SER A 117 9.87 6.88 -26.98
N SER A 118 8.62 6.45 -26.75
CA SER A 118 7.57 7.42 -26.38
C SER A 118 7.85 7.91 -24.98
N THR A 119 7.77 9.23 -24.82
CA THR A 119 7.69 9.85 -23.50
C THR A 119 6.23 9.85 -23.05
N GLN A 120 5.99 9.44 -21.81
CA GLN A 120 4.70 9.52 -21.13
C GLN A 120 4.89 10.26 -19.81
N TYR A 121 3.87 11.01 -19.39
CA TYR A 121 3.84 11.69 -18.09
C TYR A 121 2.91 10.94 -17.13
N GLU A 122 2.90 11.33 -15.84
CA GLU A 122 2.01 10.71 -14.84
C GLU A 122 0.54 10.69 -15.26
N THR A 123 0.12 11.68 -16.06
CA THR A 123 -1.24 11.78 -16.61
C THR A 123 -1.59 10.64 -17.56
N ASP A 124 -0.59 10.04 -18.21
CA ASP A 124 -0.74 8.98 -19.22
C ASP A 124 -0.53 7.58 -18.64
N PHE A 125 0.09 7.46 -17.47
CA PHE A 125 0.38 6.17 -16.85
C PHE A 125 -0.90 5.42 -16.49
N SER A 126 -0.87 4.08 -16.53
CA SER A 126 -1.97 3.27 -15.98
C SER A 126 -2.07 3.43 -14.46
N ASP A 127 -3.27 3.20 -13.90
CA ASP A 127 -3.51 3.24 -12.45
C ASP A 127 -2.53 2.32 -11.69
N GLY A 128 -2.30 1.11 -12.21
CA GLY A 128 -1.33 0.17 -11.63
C GLY A 128 0.11 0.67 -11.66
N THR A 129 0.53 1.38 -12.72
CA THR A 129 1.89 1.94 -12.79
C THR A 129 2.10 3.02 -11.73
N LEU A 130 1.13 3.93 -11.55
CA LEU A 130 1.19 4.98 -10.53
C LEU A 130 1.21 4.40 -9.11
N ARG A 131 0.35 3.41 -8.84
CA ARG A 131 0.34 2.71 -7.54
C ARG A 131 1.65 2.00 -7.27
N LEU A 132 2.22 1.32 -8.27
CA LEU A 132 3.50 0.64 -8.12
C LEU A 132 4.66 1.62 -7.88
N ILE A 133 4.74 2.74 -8.62
CA ILE A 133 5.72 3.82 -8.36
C ILE A 133 5.61 4.30 -6.93
N GLY A 134 4.37 4.54 -6.50
CA GLY A 134 4.01 4.90 -5.15
C GLY A 134 4.51 3.96 -4.06
N LEU A 135 4.17 2.68 -4.22
CA LEU A 135 4.51 1.62 -3.28
C LEU A 135 6.04 1.47 -3.17
N LEU A 136 6.72 1.42 -4.33
CA LEU A 136 8.17 1.34 -4.39
C LEU A 136 8.82 2.55 -3.72
N TRP A 137 8.35 3.77 -3.99
CA TRP A 137 8.88 4.97 -3.34
C TRP A 137 8.73 4.89 -1.83
N THR A 138 7.56 4.48 -1.34
CA THR A 138 7.23 4.37 0.09
C THR A 138 8.15 3.38 0.80
N ILE A 139 8.36 2.21 0.21
CA ILE A 139 9.27 1.18 0.75
C ILE A 139 10.73 1.65 0.70
N ILE A 140 11.15 2.24 -0.42
CA ILE A 140 12.55 2.68 -0.62
C ILE A 140 12.89 3.89 0.25
N LYS A 141 11.91 4.76 0.54
CA LYS A 141 12.12 5.93 1.42
C LYS A 141 12.06 5.56 2.90
N ALA A 142 11.43 4.43 3.26
CA ALA A 142 11.20 4.02 4.64
C ALA A 142 12.51 4.13 5.44
N PRO A 143 12.55 4.94 6.50
CA PRO A 143 13.77 5.12 7.27
C PRO A 143 14.14 3.83 8.01
N SER A 144 15.42 3.69 8.38
CA SER A 144 15.90 2.47 9.06
C SER A 144 15.35 2.28 10.48
N ASN A 145 14.69 3.30 11.02
CA ASN A 145 13.95 3.29 12.28
C ASN A 145 12.43 3.44 12.08
N ALA A 146 11.93 3.13 10.88
CA ALA A 146 10.49 3.20 10.59
C ALA A 146 9.73 2.27 11.51
N GLY A 147 8.75 2.79 12.26
CA GLY A 147 7.93 1.98 13.16
C GLY A 147 6.99 1.08 12.36
N VAL A 148 5.91 1.67 11.84
CA VAL A 148 4.84 0.90 11.16
C VAL A 148 4.48 1.55 9.82
N LEU A 149 4.37 0.73 8.77
CA LEU A 149 3.82 1.09 7.48
C LEU A 149 2.49 0.36 7.28
N LEU A 150 1.41 1.14 7.20
CA LEU A 150 0.07 0.69 6.90
C LEU A 150 -0.17 0.80 5.39
N LEU A 151 -0.46 -0.32 4.75
CA LEU A 151 -0.74 -0.41 3.32
C LEU A 151 -2.21 -0.76 3.12
N GLU A 152 -2.98 0.14 2.53
CA GLU A 152 -4.36 -0.19 2.14
C GLU A 152 -4.40 -0.65 0.68
N GLU A 153 -4.90 -1.87 0.47
CA GLU A 153 -5.03 -2.58 -0.81
C GLU A 153 -3.88 -2.24 -1.78
N PRO A 154 -2.60 -2.49 -1.40
CA PRO A 154 -1.45 -2.12 -2.21
C PRO A 154 -1.45 -2.81 -3.59
N GLU A 155 -2.19 -3.90 -3.74
CA GLU A 155 -2.39 -4.67 -4.96
C GLU A 155 -3.39 -4.07 -5.96
N LEU A 156 -4.25 -3.15 -5.52
CA LEU A 156 -5.37 -2.69 -6.34
C LEU A 156 -4.86 -2.12 -7.67
N SER A 157 -5.48 -2.51 -8.79
CA SER A 157 -5.06 -2.16 -10.16
C SER A 157 -3.69 -2.71 -10.61
N LEU A 158 -3.00 -3.52 -9.81
CA LEU A 158 -1.78 -4.21 -10.23
C LEU A 158 -2.10 -5.49 -11.01
N ASN A 159 -1.15 -5.92 -11.84
CA ASN A 159 -1.22 -7.23 -12.48
C ASN A 159 -0.99 -8.34 -11.45
N SER A 160 -1.72 -9.46 -11.54
CA SER A 160 -1.61 -10.57 -10.59
C SER A 160 -0.20 -11.16 -10.46
N ALA A 161 0.62 -11.13 -11.53
CA ALA A 161 2.03 -11.53 -11.45
C ALA A 161 2.86 -10.59 -10.56
N ILE A 162 2.50 -9.31 -10.49
CA ILE A 162 3.12 -8.33 -9.58
C ILE A 162 2.62 -8.55 -8.16
N VAL A 163 1.32 -8.82 -7.98
CA VAL A 163 0.71 -9.07 -6.64
C VAL A 163 1.41 -10.23 -5.93
N LYS A 164 1.67 -11.33 -6.64
CA LYS A 164 2.37 -12.51 -6.10
C LYS A 164 3.76 -12.20 -5.57
N VAL A 165 4.49 -11.24 -6.15
CA VAL A 165 5.85 -10.92 -5.67
C VAL A 165 5.89 -9.89 -4.53
N LEU A 166 4.75 -9.28 -4.17
CA LEU A 166 4.70 -8.26 -3.12
C LEU A 166 5.17 -8.77 -1.73
N PRO A 167 4.74 -9.96 -1.24
CA PRO A 167 5.21 -10.48 0.06
C PRO A 167 6.74 -10.60 0.13
N SER A 168 7.34 -11.17 -0.91
CA SER A 168 8.80 -11.30 -1.03
C SER A 168 9.51 -9.94 -1.04
N MET A 169 8.92 -8.95 -1.72
CA MET A 169 9.43 -7.58 -1.72
C MET A 169 9.36 -6.95 -0.32
N PHE A 170 8.25 -7.12 0.40
CA PHE A 170 8.07 -6.64 1.77
C PHE A 170 9.06 -7.29 2.73
N ALA A 171 9.17 -8.62 2.72
CA ALA A 171 10.13 -9.36 3.53
C ALA A 171 11.58 -8.88 3.29
N THR A 172 11.92 -8.58 2.03
CA THR A 172 13.24 -8.03 1.69
C THR A 172 13.46 -6.63 2.27
N ALA A 173 12.44 -5.77 2.25
CA ALA A 173 12.52 -4.43 2.82
C ALA A 173 12.70 -4.47 4.36
N GLN A 174 12.01 -5.39 5.03
CA GLN A 174 12.08 -5.59 6.48
C GLN A 174 13.42 -6.16 6.95
N ARG A 175 14.16 -6.91 6.12
CA ARG A 175 15.51 -7.40 6.51
C ARG A 175 16.51 -6.28 6.82
N SER A 176 16.31 -5.10 6.25
CA SER A 176 17.27 -3.99 6.34
C SER A 176 16.90 -2.91 7.35
N ASN A 177 15.69 -2.96 7.93
CA ASN A 177 15.13 -1.92 8.79
C ASN A 177 14.17 -2.56 9.81
N ASP A 178 13.95 -1.94 10.98
CA ASP A 178 12.95 -2.39 11.97
C ASP A 178 11.49 -2.07 11.56
N LEU A 179 11.18 -2.22 10.26
CA LEU A 179 9.90 -1.84 9.67
C LEU A 179 8.85 -2.93 9.91
N GLN A 180 7.76 -2.59 10.61
CA GLN A 180 6.54 -3.39 10.62
C GLN A 180 5.64 -3.00 9.44
N ILE A 181 5.15 -3.97 8.68
CA ILE A 181 4.18 -3.73 7.61
C ILE A 181 2.86 -4.37 8.03
N VAL A 182 1.79 -3.59 8.00
CA VAL A 182 0.42 -4.07 8.17
C VAL A 182 -0.31 -3.77 6.87
N LEU A 183 -0.90 -4.77 6.25
CA LEU A 183 -1.60 -4.63 4.99
C LEU A 183 -3.01 -5.20 5.09
N SER A 184 -3.95 -4.53 4.45
CA SER A 184 -5.26 -5.07 4.09
C SER A 184 -5.26 -5.47 2.63
N THR A 185 -5.97 -6.55 2.31
CA THR A 185 -5.97 -7.10 0.95
C THR A 185 -7.27 -7.83 0.65
N HIS A 186 -7.70 -7.72 -0.60
CA HIS A 186 -8.76 -8.53 -1.20
C HIS A 186 -8.23 -9.54 -2.23
N ALA A 187 -6.90 -9.72 -2.29
CA ALA A 187 -6.22 -10.63 -3.20
C ALA A 187 -5.62 -11.82 -2.43
N PRO A 188 -6.37 -12.91 -2.24
CA PRO A 188 -5.86 -14.11 -1.57
C PRO A 188 -4.59 -14.67 -2.20
N GLU A 189 -4.35 -14.43 -3.50
CA GLU A 189 -3.13 -14.86 -4.20
C GLU A 189 -1.83 -14.27 -3.61
N LEU A 190 -1.93 -13.20 -2.81
CA LEU A 190 -0.81 -12.65 -2.06
C LEU A 190 -0.33 -13.62 -0.96
N LEU A 191 -1.18 -14.56 -0.54
CA LEU A 191 -0.95 -15.46 0.60
C LEU A 191 -0.38 -16.82 0.19
N ASP A 192 -0.27 -17.09 -1.11
CA ASP A 192 0.30 -18.35 -1.62
C ASP A 192 1.82 -18.38 -1.65
N GLU A 193 2.45 -17.20 -1.56
CA GLU A 193 3.90 -17.08 -1.62
C GLU A 193 4.52 -17.27 -0.24
N GLU A 194 5.69 -17.91 -0.21
CA GLU A 194 6.41 -18.15 1.04
C GLU A 194 6.74 -16.83 1.74
N GLY A 195 6.52 -16.80 3.06
CA GLY A 195 6.92 -15.66 3.90
C GLY A 195 5.81 -15.04 4.73
N ILE A 196 4.56 -15.50 4.60
CA ILE A 196 3.44 -15.10 5.47
C ILE A 196 2.98 -16.32 6.27
N SER A 197 3.13 -16.26 7.59
CA SER A 197 2.64 -17.30 8.50
C SER A 197 1.13 -17.18 8.67
N PRO A 198 0.39 -18.30 8.88
CA PRO A 198 -0.99 -18.26 9.34
C PRO A 198 -1.22 -17.45 10.63
N LYS A 199 -0.18 -17.28 11.44
CA LYS A 199 -0.20 -16.45 12.67
C LYS A 199 -0.12 -14.94 12.40
N GLU A 200 0.07 -14.55 11.14
CA GLU A 200 0.18 -13.16 10.68
C GLU A 200 -1.05 -12.76 9.85
N ILE A 201 -2.00 -13.67 9.64
CA ILE A 201 -3.18 -13.47 8.80
C ILE A 201 -4.42 -13.34 9.68
N LEU A 202 -4.99 -12.13 9.72
CA LEU A 202 -6.27 -11.86 10.34
C LEU A 202 -7.37 -11.90 9.28
N ILE A 203 -8.32 -12.81 9.42
CA ILE A 203 -9.45 -12.96 8.50
C ILE A 203 -10.61 -12.12 9.01
N LEU A 204 -11.08 -11.20 8.17
CA LEU A 204 -12.28 -10.41 8.44
C LEU A 204 -13.48 -11.06 7.76
N ARG A 205 -14.49 -11.45 8.53
CA ARG A 205 -15.73 -12.05 8.04
C ARG A 205 -16.94 -11.20 8.41
N VAL A 206 -17.84 -11.01 7.45
CA VAL A 206 -19.14 -10.38 7.71
C VAL A 206 -20.04 -11.39 8.39
N THR A 207 -20.67 -10.98 9.49
CA THR A 207 -21.61 -11.73 10.32
C THR A 207 -22.89 -10.91 10.48
N ASP A 208 -23.94 -11.51 11.04
CA ASP A 208 -25.21 -10.82 11.28
C ASP A 208 -25.06 -9.61 12.22
N ASP A 209 -24.06 -9.64 13.12
CA ASP A 209 -23.80 -8.60 14.14
C ASP A 209 -22.61 -7.68 13.78
N GLY A 210 -22.16 -7.68 12.51
CA GLY A 210 -21.05 -6.84 12.04
C GLY A 210 -19.86 -7.67 11.53
N THR A 211 -18.64 -7.20 11.74
CA THR A 211 -17.42 -7.89 11.27
C THR A 211 -16.73 -8.60 12.41
N ALA A 212 -16.52 -9.91 12.26
CA ALA A 212 -15.66 -10.71 13.14
C ALA A 212 -14.24 -10.78 12.55
N ALA A 213 -13.24 -10.81 13.42
CA ALA A 213 -11.83 -10.90 13.06
C ALA A 213 -11.21 -12.10 13.78
N ASP A 214 -10.72 -13.08 13.02
CA ASP A 214 -10.15 -14.31 13.56
C ASP A 214 -8.76 -14.55 12.96
N LEU A 215 -7.82 -14.99 13.79
CA LEU A 215 -6.49 -15.36 13.31
C LEU A 215 -6.59 -16.67 12.54
N LEU A 216 -5.98 -16.77 11.36
CA LEU A 216 -6.05 -18.00 10.55
C LEU A 216 -5.51 -19.21 11.32
N SER A 217 -4.47 -19.03 12.13
CA SER A 217 -3.89 -20.10 12.96
C SER A 217 -4.80 -20.63 14.06
N ASP A 218 -5.88 -19.92 14.38
CA ASP A 218 -6.83 -20.31 15.44
C ASP A 218 -8.04 -21.08 14.87
N LEU A 219 -8.07 -21.32 13.55
CA LEU A 219 -9.15 -22.01 12.86
C LEU A 219 -8.72 -23.42 12.47
N ASP A 220 -9.25 -24.43 13.17
CA ASP A 220 -8.87 -25.84 12.97
C ASP A 220 -9.07 -26.32 11.53
N HIS A 221 -10.28 -26.20 10.96
CA HIS A 221 -10.58 -26.70 9.61
C HIS A 221 -9.77 -26.03 8.48
N PRO A 222 -9.62 -24.70 8.44
CA PRO A 222 -8.70 -24.05 7.50
C PRO A 222 -7.25 -24.52 7.64
N MET A 223 -6.77 -24.71 8.87
CA MET A 223 -5.40 -25.17 9.11
C MET A 223 -5.18 -26.60 8.62
N ASP A 224 -6.12 -27.52 8.88
CA ASP A 224 -6.07 -28.89 8.35
C ASP A 224 -5.91 -28.89 6.82
N ASN A 225 -6.66 -28.03 6.12
CA ASN A 225 -6.61 -27.91 4.66
C ASN A 225 -5.24 -27.41 4.17
N ILE A 226 -4.68 -26.38 4.83
CA ILE A 226 -3.35 -25.84 4.50
C ILE A 226 -2.27 -26.90 4.77
N GLU A 227 -2.36 -27.65 5.87
CA GLU A 227 -1.45 -28.74 6.20
C GLU A 227 -1.53 -29.91 5.21
N LEU A 228 -2.70 -30.14 4.60
CA LEU A 228 -2.89 -31.08 3.49
C LEU A 228 -2.36 -30.57 2.15
N GLY A 229 -1.83 -29.35 2.10
CA GLY A 229 -1.19 -28.77 0.92
C GLY A 229 -2.14 -28.04 -0.03
N LEU A 230 -3.35 -27.68 0.42
CA LEU A 230 -4.21 -26.77 -0.33
C LEU A 230 -3.61 -25.35 -0.30
N PRO A 231 -3.71 -24.59 -1.41
CA PRO A 231 -3.26 -23.20 -1.43
C PRO A 231 -3.97 -22.37 -0.35
N THR A 232 -3.21 -21.56 0.38
CA THR A 232 -3.74 -20.66 1.41
C THR A 232 -4.79 -19.72 0.83
N SER A 233 -4.58 -19.26 -0.41
CA SER A 233 -5.53 -18.41 -1.15
C SER A 233 -6.89 -19.08 -1.33
N ASP A 234 -6.91 -20.35 -1.74
CA ASP A 234 -8.14 -21.13 -1.96
C ASP A 234 -8.90 -21.34 -0.65
N VAL A 235 -8.18 -21.69 0.43
CA VAL A 235 -8.76 -21.89 1.76
C VAL A 235 -9.40 -20.60 2.26
N ILE A 236 -8.70 -19.47 2.17
CA ILE A 236 -9.21 -18.17 2.61
C ILE A 236 -10.35 -17.69 1.71
N HIS A 237 -10.25 -17.88 0.40
CA HIS A 237 -11.32 -17.52 -0.53
C HIS A 237 -12.64 -18.19 -0.16
N GLN A 238 -12.62 -19.46 0.25
CA GLN A 238 -13.83 -20.16 0.72
C GLN A 238 -14.43 -19.58 2.00
N LEU A 239 -13.62 -18.94 2.84
CA LEU A 239 -14.06 -18.34 4.12
C LEU A 239 -14.63 -16.93 3.95
N ILE A 240 -14.20 -16.18 2.93
CA ILE A 240 -14.58 -14.78 2.73
C ILE A 240 -15.51 -14.54 1.54
N ALA A 241 -15.63 -15.51 0.62
CA ALA A 241 -16.51 -15.37 -0.53
C ALA A 241 -17.98 -15.28 -0.10
N PRO A 242 -18.79 -14.39 -0.72
CA PRO A 242 -20.23 -14.35 -0.46
C PRO A 242 -20.88 -15.69 -0.78
N HIS A 243 -21.74 -16.18 0.14
CA HIS A 243 -22.39 -17.48 0.01
C HIS A 243 -23.39 -17.57 -1.16
N GLU A 244 -23.97 -16.45 -1.58
CA GLU A 244 -25.00 -16.41 -2.62
C GLU A 244 -24.77 -15.23 -3.59
N LEU A 245 -24.29 -15.53 -4.80
CA LEU A 245 -24.11 -14.56 -5.88
C LEU A 245 -25.18 -14.67 -6.99
N GLN A 246 -26.15 -15.58 -6.84
CA GLN A 246 -27.16 -15.82 -7.87
C GLN A 246 -27.99 -14.56 -8.16
N GLY A 247 -28.35 -13.79 -7.12
CA GLY A 247 -29.04 -12.51 -7.30
C GLY A 247 -28.28 -11.49 -8.16
N LEU A 248 -26.94 -11.54 -8.18
CA LEU A 248 -26.13 -10.70 -9.07
C LEU A 248 -26.26 -11.16 -10.54
N ILE A 249 -26.27 -12.47 -10.79
CA ILE A 249 -26.49 -13.04 -12.13
C ILE A 249 -27.91 -12.71 -12.62
N ASP A 250 -28.89 -12.89 -11.75
CA ASP A 250 -30.30 -12.68 -12.06
C ASP A 250 -30.60 -11.20 -12.32
N SER A 251 -29.88 -10.27 -11.70
CA SER A 251 -30.01 -8.82 -11.96
C SER A 251 -29.69 -8.40 -13.40
N SER A 252 -28.92 -9.21 -14.12
CA SER A 252 -28.57 -8.97 -15.53
C SER A 252 -29.56 -9.65 -16.50
N SER A 253 -30.45 -10.50 -15.97
CA SER A 253 -31.50 -11.16 -16.72
C SER A 253 -32.72 -10.25 -16.78
N ARG A 254 -33.08 -9.77 -17.98
CA ARG A 254 -34.35 -9.08 -18.23
C ARG A 254 -35.50 -10.08 -18.35
#